data_AF-A0A2V9QC74-F1
#
_entry.id   AF-A0A2V9QC74-F1
#
_cell.length_a   1.000
_cell.length_b   1.000
_cell.length_c   1.000
_cell.angle_alpha   90.00
_cell.angle_beta   90.00
_cell.angle_gamma   90.00
#
_symmetry.space_group_name_H-M   'P 1'
#
loop_
_entity.id
_entity.type
_entity.pdbx_description
1 polymer ?
#
loop_
_entity_poly.entity_id
_entity_poly.type
_entity_poly.pdbx_seq_one_letter_code
_entity_poly.pdbx_strand_id
1 'polypeptide(L)'
;MGTDTGTKDTIIATRILRPIALDAEHPAPDWQSAELIRFDSDWQGKTPDLGVETEVRALWAPQMLYLRFVCRYRQLFVFDDSDPNGPRDHLWDRDVAEAFL
;
A
#
# COMPACT_ATOMS: atom_id res chain seq x y z
N MET A 1 9.54 17.93 -28.24
CA MET A 1 9.99 16.74 -27.48
C MET A 1 9.36 16.88 -26.10
N GLY A 2 8.11 16.42 -25.99
CA GLY A 2 7.30 16.63 -24.78
C GLY A 2 7.69 15.60 -23.73
N THR A 3 7.99 16.08 -22.52
CA THR A 3 8.14 15.24 -21.34
C THR A 3 6.74 14.73 -20.96
N ASP A 4 6.49 13.45 -21.20
CA ASP A 4 5.34 12.75 -20.66
C ASP A 4 5.58 12.57 -19.16
N THR A 5 5.16 13.55 -18.35
CA THR A 5 5.01 13.40 -16.90
C THR A 5 3.81 12.50 -16.67
N GLY A 6 4.07 11.18 -16.70
CA GLY A 6 3.08 10.16 -16.39
C GLY A 6 2.36 10.47 -15.07
N THR A 7 1.04 10.34 -15.10
CA THR A 7 0.11 10.70 -14.04
C THR A 7 0.46 9.99 -12.72
N LYS A 8 1.03 10.70 -11.75
CA LYS A 8 1.35 10.18 -10.40
C LYS A 8 0.15 10.05 -9.46
N ASP A 9 -1.05 10.39 -9.93
CA ASP A 9 -2.23 10.59 -9.07
C ASP A 9 -3.29 9.48 -9.23
N THR A 10 -2.96 8.41 -9.96
CA THR A 10 -3.92 7.34 -10.25
C THR A 10 -3.30 5.97 -9.99
N ILE A 11 -4.00 5.15 -9.22
CA ILE A 11 -3.68 3.74 -9.00
C ILE A 11 -4.70 2.91 -9.78
N ILE A 12 -4.25 2.09 -10.72
CA ILE A 12 -5.10 1.14 -11.44
C ILE A 12 -5.05 -0.22 -10.76
N ALA A 13 -6.18 -0.68 -10.25
CA ALA A 13 -6.30 -2.03 -9.72
C ALA A 13 -6.43 -3.06 -10.85
N THR A 14 -5.55 -4.07 -10.88
CA THR A 14 -5.63 -5.15 -11.88
C THR A 14 -6.72 -6.15 -11.51
N ARG A 15 -7.57 -6.50 -12.47
CA ARG A 15 -8.62 -7.51 -12.26
C ARG A 15 -8.01 -8.90 -12.13
N ILE A 16 -8.43 -9.63 -11.10
CA ILE A 16 -8.16 -11.06 -10.93
C ILE A 16 -9.44 -11.88 -11.10
N LEU A 17 -9.30 -13.12 -11.57
CA LEU A 17 -10.45 -13.98 -11.87
C LEU A 17 -10.97 -14.75 -10.66
N ARG A 18 -10.15 -14.88 -9.61
CA ARG A 18 -10.48 -15.63 -8.39
C ARG A 18 -9.98 -14.86 -7.17
N PRO A 19 -10.65 -14.99 -6.01
CA PRO A 19 -10.12 -14.47 -4.75
C PRO A 19 -8.74 -15.04 -4.45
N ILE A 20 -7.90 -14.24 -3.81
CA ILE A 20 -6.60 -14.66 -3.30
C ILE A 20 -6.63 -14.68 -1.77
N ALA A 21 -5.83 -15.57 -1.17
CA ALA A 21 -5.57 -15.51 0.25
C ALA A 21 -4.65 -14.32 0.57
N LEU A 22 -4.94 -13.62 1.66
CA LEU A 22 -4.07 -12.56 2.18
C LEU A 22 -3.03 -13.18 3.10
N ASP A 23 -1.79 -13.21 2.63
CA ASP A 23 -0.61 -13.62 3.38
C ASP A 23 0.53 -12.64 3.02
N ALA A 24 1.03 -11.90 4.01
CA ALA A 24 2.08 -10.92 3.81
C ALA A 24 3.47 -11.56 3.71
N GLU A 25 3.68 -12.71 4.36
CA GLU A 25 4.93 -13.47 4.32
C GLU A 25 5.06 -14.24 3.00
N HIS A 26 3.95 -14.81 2.51
CA HIS A 26 3.88 -15.58 1.26
C HIS A 26 2.83 -15.00 0.29
N PRO A 27 3.10 -13.84 -0.32
CA PRO A 27 2.12 -13.16 -1.17
C PRO A 27 1.74 -13.99 -2.40
N ALA A 28 0.44 -13.99 -2.73
CA ALA A 28 -0.07 -14.63 -3.94
C ALA A 28 0.66 -14.14 -5.21
N PRO A 29 0.92 -15.02 -6.19
CA PRO A 29 1.64 -14.64 -7.41
C PRO A 29 0.88 -13.59 -8.24
N ASP A 30 -0.45 -13.53 -8.14
CA ASP A 30 -1.32 -12.56 -8.81
C ASP A 30 -0.88 -11.11 -8.58
N TRP A 31 -0.25 -10.80 -7.43
CA TRP A 31 0.30 -9.47 -7.17
C TRP A 31 1.27 -9.01 -8.24
N GLN A 32 2.01 -9.92 -8.89
CA GLN A 32 2.97 -9.59 -9.96
C GLN A 32 2.30 -8.96 -11.19
N SER A 33 1.00 -9.20 -11.41
CA SER A 33 0.22 -8.64 -12.51
C SER A 33 -0.24 -7.19 -12.28
N ALA A 34 -0.19 -6.70 -11.04
CA ALA A 34 -0.49 -5.32 -10.72
C ALA A 34 0.69 -4.40 -11.03
N GLU A 35 0.38 -3.17 -11.42
CA GLU A 35 1.37 -2.09 -11.46
C GLU A 35 1.91 -1.83 -10.05
N LEU A 36 3.22 -1.57 -9.96
CA LEU A 36 3.88 -1.18 -8.73
C LEU A 36 3.93 0.34 -8.63
N ILE A 37 3.23 0.90 -7.65
CA ILE A 37 3.31 2.32 -7.30
C ILE A 37 4.29 2.50 -6.13
N ARG A 38 5.14 3.52 -6.19
CA ARG A 38 6.09 3.87 -5.14
C ARG A 38 5.75 5.26 -4.56
N PHE A 39 5.62 5.31 -3.25
CA PHE A 39 5.54 6.54 -2.47
C PHE A 39 6.85 6.68 -1.68
N ASP A 40 7.68 7.62 -2.09
CA ASP A 40 8.99 7.88 -1.48
C ASP A 40 9.11 9.30 -0.92
N SER A 41 8.14 10.16 -1.23
CA SER A 41 8.18 11.59 -0.98
C SER A 41 7.36 11.97 0.26
N ASP A 42 7.80 13.02 0.96
CA ASP A 42 7.02 13.64 2.03
C ASP A 42 5.66 14.19 1.54
N TRP A 43 4.83 14.66 2.47
CA TRP A 43 3.49 15.21 2.18
C TRP A 43 3.50 16.45 1.26
N GLN A 44 4.66 17.08 1.02
CA GLN A 44 4.82 18.16 0.05
C GLN A 44 5.40 17.70 -1.30
N GLY A 45 5.76 16.43 -1.43
CA GLY A 45 6.40 15.86 -2.62
C GLY A 45 7.86 16.27 -2.81
N LYS A 46 8.53 16.82 -1.79
CA LYS A 46 9.80 17.55 -1.96
C LYS A 46 11.04 16.77 -1.56
N THR A 47 10.90 15.81 -0.66
CA THR A 47 12.05 15.10 -0.07
C THR A 47 11.87 13.59 -0.23
N PRO A 48 12.26 13.01 -1.38
CA PRO A 48 12.26 11.57 -1.52
C PRO A 48 13.31 10.93 -0.61
N ASP A 49 12.89 10.02 0.28
CA ASP A 49 13.76 9.23 1.15
C ASP A 49 13.50 7.74 0.91
N LEU A 50 14.40 7.10 0.15
CA LEU A 50 14.31 5.67 -0.20
C LEU A 50 14.39 4.75 1.03
N GLY A 51 14.81 5.27 2.19
CA GLY A 51 14.83 4.56 3.46
C GLY A 51 13.46 4.41 4.13
N VAL A 52 12.43 5.11 3.65
CA VAL A 52 11.05 5.05 4.15
C VAL A 52 10.02 4.88 3.02
N GLU A 53 10.48 4.37 1.88
CA GLU A 53 9.63 4.12 0.71
C GLU A 53 8.50 3.11 1.01
N THR A 54 7.31 3.41 0.50
CA THR A 54 6.16 2.49 0.49
C THR A 54 5.82 2.07 -0.92
N GLU A 55 5.80 0.76 -1.15
CA GLU A 55 5.36 0.12 -2.38
C GLU A 55 3.88 -0.29 -2.26
N VAL A 56 3.07 0.06 -3.25
CA VAL A 56 1.64 -0.27 -3.31
C VAL A 56 1.32 -1.04 -4.58
N ARG A 57 0.53 -2.10 -4.43
CA ARG A 57 -0.13 -2.80 -5.54
C ARG A 57 -1.61 -2.96 -5.22
N ALA A 58 -2.46 -2.85 -6.24
CA ALA A 58 -3.90 -3.01 -6.11
C ALA A 58 -4.43 -4.08 -7.06
N LEU A 59 -5.29 -4.95 -6.54
CA LEU A 59 -6.04 -5.95 -7.32
C LEU A 59 -7.53 -5.83 -7.00
N TRP A 60 -8.38 -6.28 -7.92
CA TRP A 60 -9.80 -6.39 -7.62
C TRP A 60 -10.44 -7.64 -8.20
N ALA A 61 -11.44 -8.15 -7.48
CA ALA A 61 -12.39 -9.16 -7.92
C ALA A 61 -13.82 -8.60 -7.70
N PRO A 62 -14.88 -9.19 -8.27
CA PRO A 62 -16.23 -8.60 -8.21
C PRO A 62 -16.77 -8.20 -6.83
N GLN A 63 -16.25 -8.80 -5.76
CA GLN A 63 -16.69 -8.55 -4.38
C GLN A 63 -15.59 -7.96 -3.47
N MET A 64 -14.36 -7.81 -3.95
CA MET A 64 -13.20 -7.50 -3.11
C MET A 64 -12.24 -6.57 -3.82
N LEU A 65 -11.84 -5.49 -3.12
CA LEU A 65 -10.65 -4.72 -3.44
C LEU A 65 -9.51 -5.20 -2.54
N TYR A 66 -8.38 -5.55 -3.14
CA TYR A 66 -7.19 -5.96 -2.41
C TYR A 66 -6.13 -4.88 -2.56
N LEU A 67 -5.62 -4.40 -1.43
CA LEU A 67 -4.53 -3.44 -1.35
C LEU A 67 -3.36 -4.11 -0.65
N ARG A 68 -2.16 -4.01 -1.23
CA ARG A 68 -0.93 -4.49 -0.61
C ARG A 68 0.03 -3.32 -0.43
N PHE A 69 0.41 -3.07 0.82
CA PHE A 69 1.42 -2.11 1.21
C PHE A 69 2.68 -2.85 1.64
N VAL A 70 3.84 -2.47 1.08
CA VAL A 70 5.15 -2.89 1.57
C VAL A 70 5.91 -1.64 1.96
N CYS A 71 5.95 -1.37 3.26
CA CYS A 71 6.54 -0.16 3.80
C CYS A 71 7.95 -0.45 4.31
N ARG A 72 8.94 0.30 3.82
CA ARG A 72 10.24 0.40 4.49
C ARG A 72 10.11 1.37 5.65
N TYR A 73 10.72 1.02 6.77
CA TYR A 73 10.76 1.86 7.96
C TYR A 73 12.10 1.68 8.67
N ARG A 74 12.56 2.74 9.33
CA ARG A 74 13.77 2.70 10.17
C ARG A 74 13.47 2.13 11.55
N GLN A 75 12.31 2.52 12.08
CA GLN A 75 11.74 2.06 13.33
C GLN A 75 10.23 2.00 13.11
N LEU A 76 9.60 0.99 13.71
CA LEU A 76 8.15 0.83 13.66
C LEU A 76 7.58 1.23 15.02
N PHE A 77 6.69 2.20 15.03
CA PHE A 77 5.99 2.68 16.21
C PHE A 77 4.55 2.19 16.18
N VAL A 78 4.29 1.10 16.90
CA VAL A 78 2.99 0.43 16.99
C VAL A 78 2.44 0.49 18.41
N PHE A 79 1.20 0.03 18.59
CA PHE A 79 0.66 -0.25 19.91
C PHE A 79 1.04 -1.68 20.32
N ASP A 80 1.74 -1.86 21.43
CA ASP A 80 2.17 -3.17 21.93
C ASP A 80 0.98 -4.07 22.32
N ASP A 81 -0.17 -3.47 22.63
CA ASP A 81 -1.41 -4.12 23.04
C ASP A 81 -2.42 -4.28 21.88
N SER A 82 -1.95 -4.20 20.63
CA SER A 82 -2.81 -4.35 19.44
C SER A 82 -3.45 -5.73 19.37
N ASP A 83 -4.78 -5.79 19.41
CA ASP A 83 -5.54 -6.94 18.94
C ASP A 83 -5.66 -6.86 17.41
N PRO A 84 -5.13 -7.83 16.65
CA PRO A 84 -5.18 -7.79 15.18
C PRO A 84 -6.60 -7.85 14.59
N ASN A 85 -7.62 -8.23 15.37
CA ASN A 85 -9.00 -8.37 14.88
C ASN A 85 -10.02 -7.46 15.59
N GLY A 86 -9.56 -6.55 16.45
CA GLY A 86 -10.41 -5.65 17.23
C GLY A 86 -10.53 -4.25 16.61
N PRO A 87 -11.66 -3.53 16.81
CA PRO A 87 -11.73 -2.11 16.50
C PRO A 87 -10.77 -1.32 17.41
N ARG A 88 -10.11 -0.31 16.83
CA ARG A 88 -9.25 0.62 17.58
C ARG A 88 -9.40 2.02 17.01
N ASP A 89 -9.70 2.98 17.88
CA ASP A 89 -9.69 4.40 17.56
C ASP A 89 -8.26 4.94 17.58
N HIS A 90 -8.05 6.11 16.96
CA HIS A 90 -6.75 6.82 16.98
C HIS A 90 -5.58 6.03 16.39
N LEU A 91 -5.85 5.20 15.36
CA LEU A 91 -4.79 4.46 14.67
C LEU A 91 -3.69 5.41 14.17
N TRP A 92 -4.05 6.60 13.70
CA TRP A 92 -3.16 7.66 13.21
C TRP A 92 -2.15 8.20 14.24
N ASP A 93 -2.26 7.84 15.53
CA ASP A 93 -1.25 8.19 16.54
C ASP A 93 -0.01 7.25 16.47
N ARG A 94 -0.03 6.26 15.58
CA ARG A 94 1.05 5.28 15.32
C ARG A 94 1.34 5.17 13.83
N ASP A 95 2.34 4.37 13.47
CA ASP A 95 2.63 4.09 12.06
C ASP A 95 1.51 3.25 11.44
N VAL A 96 0.82 3.79 10.43
CA VAL A 96 -0.27 3.11 9.73
C VAL A 96 -0.19 3.32 8.23
N ALA A 97 -0.82 2.41 7.47
CA ALA A 97 -1.20 2.64 6.08
C ALA A 97 -2.72 2.90 6.01
N GLU A 98 -3.13 3.99 5.38
CA GLU A 98 -4.54 4.37 5.24
C GLU A 98 -5.00 4.25 3.79
N ALA A 99 -6.24 3.81 3.60
CA ALA A 99 -6.92 3.82 2.32
C ALA A 99 -8.31 4.46 2.51
N PHE A 100 -8.64 5.40 1.64
CA PHE A 100 -9.94 6.07 1.59
C PHE A 100 -10.66 5.61 0.33
N LEU A 101 -11.91 5.13 0.48
CA LEU A 101 -12.72 4.53 -0.59
C LEU A 101 -14.05 5.29 -0.77
#